data_AF-A0A3M1A310-F1
#
_entry.id   AF-A0A3M1A310-F1
#
_cell.length_a   1.000
_cell.length_b   1.000
_cell.length_c   1.000
_cell.angle_alpha   90.00
_cell.angle_beta   90.00
_cell.angle_gamma   90.00
#
_symmetry.space_group_name_H-M   'P 1'
#
loop_
_entity.id
_entity.type
_entity.pdbx_description
1 polymer ?
#
loop_
_entity_poly.entity_id
_entity_poly.type
_entity_poly.pdbx_seq_one_letter_code
_entity_poly.pdbx_strand_id
1 'polypeptide(L)'
;MRRSMSRTRRLRIFEAASGICHICGQRIDGTREPWEVEHIVPIQLGGEDEDANCAPAHVACHRAKTREDVARIAKAKRVRAKHLGAHRPRATLPGSRASRWKRKISGEVVRRNEE
;
A
#
# COMPACT_ATOMS: atom_id res chain seq x y z
N MET A 1 -12.13 10.62 -3.57
CA MET A 1 -11.70 10.99 -4.93
C MET A 1 -10.45 11.85 -4.80
N ARG A 2 -9.39 11.64 -5.60
CA ARG A 2 -8.24 12.55 -5.58
C ARG A 2 -8.61 13.84 -6.33
N ARG A 3 -8.41 15.00 -5.72
CA ARG A 3 -8.54 16.33 -6.29
C ARG A 3 -7.43 16.55 -7.31
N SER A 4 -7.75 17.33 -8.34
CA SER A 4 -6.76 17.74 -9.33
C SER A 4 -5.65 18.57 -8.66
N MET A 5 -4.41 18.26 -9.02
CA MET A 5 -3.25 19.07 -8.63
C MET A 5 -3.09 20.23 -9.61
N SER A 6 -3.91 21.26 -9.44
CA SER A 6 -3.81 22.49 -10.23
C SER A 6 -2.47 23.20 -9.97
N ARG A 7 -2.03 24.02 -10.93
CA ARG A 7 -0.81 24.84 -10.78
C ARG A 7 -0.86 25.68 -9.51
N THR A 8 -1.99 26.34 -9.23
CA THR A 8 -2.19 27.16 -8.03
C THR A 8 -2.07 26.35 -6.75
N ARG A 9 -2.64 25.13 -6.72
CA ARG A 9 -2.55 24.25 -5.55
C ARG A 9 -1.11 23.78 -5.31
N ARG A 10 -0.39 23.40 -6.38
CA ARG A 10 1.04 23.02 -6.28
C ARG A 10 1.89 24.16 -5.70
N LEU A 11 1.70 25.39 -6.18
CA LEU A 11 2.44 26.55 -5.68
C LEU A 11 2.15 26.81 -4.21
N ARG A 12 0.87 26.81 -3.82
CA ARG A 12 0.46 27.00 -2.42
C ARG A 12 1.11 25.98 -1.48
N ILE A 13 1.11 24.70 -1.85
CA ILE A 13 1.71 23.63 -1.03
C ILE A 13 3.23 23.80 -0.94
N PHE A 14 3.88 24.19 -2.04
CA PHE A 14 5.32 24.44 -2.04
C PHE A 14 5.71 25.61 -1.15
N GLU A 15 4.98 26.73 -1.24
CA GLU A 15 5.18 27.93 -0.42
C GLU A 15 4.91 27.66 1.06
N ALA A 16 3.83 26.96 1.39
CA ALA A 16 3.50 26.57 2.76
C ALA A 16 4.59 25.70 3.41
N ALA A 17 5.25 24.85 2.62
CA ALA A 17 6.38 24.04 3.05
C ALA A 17 7.74 24.76 2.96
N SER A 18 7.77 26.07 2.67
CA SER A 18 9.00 26.85 2.46
C SER A 18 9.95 26.25 1.40
N GLY A 19 9.40 25.51 0.43
CA GLY A 19 10.16 24.78 -0.58
C GLY A 19 11.06 23.68 -0.02
N ILE A 20 10.76 23.14 1.17
CA ILE A 20 11.55 22.08 1.81
C ILE A 20 10.96 20.72 1.46
N CYS A 21 11.81 19.80 1.00
CA CYS A 21 11.44 18.42 0.79
C CYS A 21 11.07 17.76 2.11
N HIS A 22 9.83 17.28 2.24
CA HIS A 22 9.36 16.67 3.49
C HIS A 22 9.99 15.30 3.81
N ILE A 23 10.73 14.71 2.85
CA ILE A 23 11.37 13.40 3.02
C ILE A 23 12.82 13.55 3.50
N CYS A 24 13.63 14.35 2.82
CA CYS A 24 15.05 14.52 3.16
C CYS A 24 15.34 15.77 3.99
N GLY A 25 14.38 16.69 4.13
CA GLY A 25 14.53 17.95 4.87
C GLY A 25 15.36 19.02 4.17
N GLN A 26 15.83 18.77 2.94
CA GLN A 26 16.63 19.74 2.18
C GLN A 26 15.72 20.69 1.38
N ARG A 27 16.21 21.91 1.16
CA ARG A 27 15.54 22.87 0.25
C ARG A 27 15.54 22.32 -1.17
N ILE A 28 14.43 22.49 -1.87
CA ILE A 28 14.26 22.18 -3.28
C ILE A 28 14.56 23.44 -4.08
N ASP A 29 15.52 23.37 -5.00
CA ASP A 29 15.65 24.39 -6.04
C ASP A 29 14.63 24.12 -7.15
N GLY A 30 13.44 24.73 -7.04
CA GLY A 30 12.35 24.51 -8.00
C GLY A 30 12.65 24.92 -9.45
N THR A 31 13.78 25.60 -9.71
CA THR A 31 14.21 25.96 -11.07
C THR A 31 15.20 24.96 -11.68
N ARG A 32 15.92 24.19 -10.85
CA ARG A 32 16.98 23.26 -11.27
C ARG A 32 16.68 21.81 -10.94
N GLU A 33 15.86 21.56 -9.92
CA GLU A 33 15.57 20.23 -9.40
C GLU A 33 14.11 19.84 -9.68
N PRO A 34 13.87 18.63 -10.23
CA PRO A 34 12.52 18.14 -10.42
C PRO A 34 11.90 17.75 -9.07
N TRP A 35 10.66 18.19 -8.85
CA TRP A 35 9.92 17.91 -7.63
C TRP A 35 8.44 17.65 -7.90
N GLU A 36 7.81 16.92 -6.99
CA GLU A 36 6.40 16.54 -7.04
C GLU A 36 5.70 16.87 -5.73
N VAL A 37 4.38 17.06 -5.79
CA VAL A 37 3.54 17.10 -4.58
C VAL A 37 3.12 15.68 -4.27
N GLU A 38 3.39 15.26 -3.04
CA GLU A 38 3.13 13.92 -2.56
C GLU A 38 2.28 13.96 -1.29
N HIS A 39 1.49 12.90 -1.08
CA HIS A 39 0.81 12.66 0.19
C HIS A 39 1.78 12.15 1.25
N ILE A 40 1.90 12.87 2.37
CA ILE A 40 2.73 12.50 3.53
C ILE A 40 2.29 11.10 4.01
N VAL A 41 0.99 10.95 4.28
CA VAL A 41 0.35 9.66 4.52
C VAL A 41 -0.37 9.22 3.23
N PRO A 42 -0.03 8.06 2.64
CA PRO A 42 -0.72 7.59 1.45
C PRO A 42 -2.23 7.39 1.67
N ILE A 43 -3.04 7.79 0.69
CA ILE A 43 -4.51 7.63 0.76
C ILE A 43 -4.92 6.18 1.00
N GLN A 44 -4.22 5.23 0.36
CA GLN A 44 -4.47 3.80 0.53
C GLN A 44 -4.17 3.28 1.95
N LEU A 45 -3.45 4.04 2.77
CA LEU A 45 -3.17 3.76 4.17
C LEU A 45 -4.01 4.64 5.12
N GLY A 46 -5.05 5.32 4.62
CA GLY A 46 -5.94 6.16 5.41
C GLY A 46 -5.59 7.65 5.40
N GLY A 47 -4.64 8.08 4.57
CA GLY A 47 -4.36 9.50 4.38
C GLY A 47 -5.50 10.23 3.67
N GLU A 48 -5.73 11.47 4.06
CA GLU A 48 -6.72 12.33 3.41
C GLU A 48 -6.11 13.02 2.18
N ASP A 49 -6.95 13.39 1.21
CA ASP A 49 -6.53 14.19 0.05
C ASP A 49 -6.72 15.68 0.32
N GLU A 50 -6.20 16.13 1.46
CA GLU A 50 -6.20 17.52 1.92
C GLU A 50 -4.81 18.14 1.75
N ASP A 51 -4.75 19.47 1.58
CA ASP A 51 -3.48 20.20 1.44
C ASP A 51 -2.56 19.98 2.66
N ALA A 52 -3.13 19.80 3.85
CA ALA A 52 -2.39 19.50 5.08
C ALA A 52 -1.66 18.15 5.05
N ASN A 53 -2.12 17.20 4.24
CA ASN A 53 -1.45 15.91 4.03
C ASN A 53 -0.60 15.91 2.75
N CYS A 54 -0.41 17.06 2.09
CA CYS A 54 0.40 17.18 0.89
C CYS A 54 1.64 18.03 1.16
N ALA A 55 2.79 17.59 0.66
CA ALA A 55 4.03 18.34 0.76
C ALA A 55 4.91 18.13 -0.48
N PRO A 56 5.81 19.08 -0.79
CA PRO A 56 6.73 18.89 -1.90
C PRO A 56 7.81 17.86 -1.53
N ALA A 57 8.27 17.13 -2.54
CA ALA A 57 9.40 16.22 -2.44
C ALA A 57 10.20 16.24 -3.74
N HIS A 58 11.52 16.07 -3.65
CA HIS A 58 12.33 15.73 -4.82
C HIS A 58 11.79 14.46 -5.47
N VAL A 59 11.81 14.39 -6.81
CA VAL A 59 11.33 13.20 -7.54
C VAL A 59 12.07 11.93 -7.10
N ALA A 60 13.38 12.03 -6.82
CA ALA A 60 14.17 10.89 -6.34
C ALA A 60 13.71 10.41 -4.95
N CYS A 61 13.45 11.33 -4.02
CA CYS A 61 12.95 11.02 -2.68
C CYS A 61 11.55 10.41 -2.75
N HIS A 62 10.65 11.01 -3.52
CA HIS A 62 9.28 10.48 -3.72
C HIS A 62 9.32 9.07 -4.31
N ARG A 63 10.19 8.80 -5.29
CA ARG A 63 10.34 7.47 -5.89
C ARG A 63 10.80 6.42 -4.86
N ALA A 64 11.72 6.79 -3.98
CA ALA A 64 12.17 5.90 -2.90
C ALA A 64 11.01 5.60 -1.92
N LYS A 65 10.34 6.65 -1.42
CA LYS A 65 9.18 6.50 -0.52
C LYS A 65 8.05 5.70 -1.15
N THR A 66 7.76 5.90 -2.45
CA THR A 66 6.74 5.14 -3.19
C THR A 66 6.99 3.63 -3.13
N ARG A 67 8.25 3.18 -3.24
CA ARG A 67 8.59 1.75 -3.17
C ARG A 67 8.24 1.16 -1.81
N GLU A 68 8.54 1.90 -0.74
CA GLU A 68 8.21 1.51 0.64
C GLU A 68 6.69 1.52 0.87
N ASP A 69 6.01 2.56 0.38
CA ASP A 69 4.55 2.69 0.48
C ASP A 69 3.81 1.56 -0.21
N VAL A 70 4.24 1.17 -1.42
CA VAL A 70 3.65 0.02 -2.11
C VAL A 70 3.76 -1.26 -1.28
N ALA A 71 4.91 -1.49 -0.63
CA ALA A 71 5.10 -2.64 0.25
C ALA A 71 4.16 -2.58 1.48
N ARG A 72 4.05 -1.42 2.12
CA ARG A 72 3.14 -1.18 3.25
C ARG A 72 1.67 -1.38 2.85
N ILE A 73 1.24 -0.81 1.73
CA ILE A 73 -0.11 -0.95 1.17
C ILE A 73 -0.42 -2.41 0.87
N ALA A 74 0.51 -3.15 0.26
CA ALA A 74 0.32 -4.57 -0.02
C ALA A 74 0.11 -5.38 1.28
N LYS A 75 0.89 -5.08 2.33
CA LYS A 75 0.70 -5.69 3.65
C LYS A 75 -0.67 -5.34 4.23
N ALA A 76 -1.06 -4.06 4.22
CA ALA A 76 -2.36 -3.61 4.72
C ALA A 76 -3.53 -4.29 4.01
N LYS A 77 -3.47 -4.42 2.68
CA LYS A 77 -4.46 -5.17 1.89
C LYS A 77 -4.56 -6.64 2.32
N ARG A 78 -3.42 -7.31 2.52
CA ARG A 78 -3.41 -8.72 2.98
C ARG A 78 -4.00 -8.87 4.38
N VAL A 79 -3.69 -7.97 5.30
CA VAL A 79 -4.24 -7.97 6.66
C VAL A 79 -5.75 -7.73 6.62
N ARG A 80 -6.21 -6.74 5.86
CA ARG A 80 -7.63 -6.46 5.66
C ARG A 80 -8.38 -7.65 5.08
N ALA A 81 -7.83 -8.31 4.06
CA ALA A 81 -8.42 -9.51 3.48
C ALA A 81 -8.55 -10.66 4.50
N LYS A 82 -7.55 -10.83 5.39
CA LYS A 82 -7.63 -11.82 6.48
C LYS A 82 -8.74 -11.50 7.47
N HIS A 83 -8.78 -10.24 7.92
CA HIS A 83 -9.76 -9.80 8.92
C HIS A 83 -11.20 -9.87 8.40
N LEU A 84 -11.42 -9.58 7.12
CA LEU A 84 -12.74 -9.67 6.48
C LEU A 84 -13.09 -11.09 5.99
N GLY A 85 -12.27 -12.10 6.26
CA GLY A 85 -12.51 -13.47 5.78
C GLY A 85 -12.32 -13.69 4.27
N ALA A 86 -12.04 -12.64 3.50
CA ALA A 86 -11.80 -12.69 2.05
C ALA A 86 -10.41 -13.24 1.66
N HIS A 87 -9.69 -13.84 2.60
CA HIS A 87 -8.40 -14.46 2.33
C HIS A 87 -8.58 -15.94 1.98
N ARG A 88 -7.85 -16.42 0.98
CA ARG A 88 -7.76 -17.85 0.70
C ARG A 88 -6.67 -18.48 1.59
N PRO A 89 -6.96 -19.55 2.34
CA PRO A 89 -5.94 -20.25 3.10
C PRO A 89 -4.88 -20.80 2.15
N ARG A 90 -3.61 -20.65 2.54
CA ARG A 90 -2.47 -21.06 1.72
C ARG A 90 -2.31 -22.57 1.66
N ALA A 91 -2.70 -23.26 2.73
CA ALA A 91 -2.66 -24.69 2.85
C ALA A 91 -4.09 -25.23 2.89
N THR A 92 -4.32 -26.32 2.16
CA THR A 92 -5.53 -27.11 2.30
C THR A 92 -5.49 -27.84 3.65
N LEU A 93 -6.56 -27.71 4.44
CA LEU A 93 -6.68 -28.42 5.72
C LEU A 93 -6.57 -29.94 5.49
N PRO A 94 -5.67 -30.67 6.17
CA PRO A 94 -5.56 -32.13 6.05
C PRO A 94 -6.90 -32.81 6.38
N GLY A 95 -7.35 -33.72 5.52
CA GLY A 95 -8.62 -34.43 5.69
C GLY A 95 -9.88 -33.64 5.27
N SER A 96 -9.76 -32.33 4.97
CA SER A 96 -10.88 -31.56 4.38
C SER A 96 -11.26 -32.09 3.00
N ARG A 97 -12.46 -31.73 2.50
CA ARG A 97 -12.93 -32.11 1.15
C ARG A 97 -12.00 -31.67 0.03
N ALA A 98 -11.30 -30.55 0.23
CA ALA A 98 -10.33 -30.04 -0.73
C ALA A 98 -8.99 -30.78 -0.69
N SER A 99 -8.74 -31.63 0.32
CA SER A 99 -7.51 -32.40 0.43
C SER A 99 -7.59 -33.72 -0.33
N ARG A 100 -6.44 -34.19 -0.81
CA ARG A 100 -6.30 -35.47 -1.53
C ARG A 100 -6.60 -36.69 -0.66
N TRP A 101 -6.67 -36.52 0.66
CA TRP A 101 -6.82 -37.60 1.63
C TRP A 101 -8.20 -37.54 2.31
N LYS A 102 -8.81 -38.69 2.56
CA LYS A 102 -10.05 -38.84 3.34
C LYS A 102 -9.82 -39.84 4.46
N ARG A 103 -10.40 -39.59 5.64
CA ARG A 103 -10.42 -40.57 6.74
C ARG A 103 -11.76 -41.31 6.69
N LYS A 104 -11.73 -42.63 6.56
CA LYS A 104 -12.91 -43.50 6.61
C LYS A 104 -13.45 -43.59 8.04
N ILE A 105 -14.69 -44.05 8.22
CA ILE A 105 -15.29 -44.29 9.55
C ILE A 105 -14.46 -45.31 10.35
N SER A 106 -13.79 -46.25 9.66
CA SER A 106 -12.86 -47.21 10.25
C SER A 106 -11.57 -46.58 10.82
N GLY A 107 -11.31 -45.29 10.60
CA GLY A 107 -10.09 -44.60 11.00
C GLY A 107 -8.98 -44.60 9.95
N GLU A 108 -9.09 -45.41 8.90
CA GLU A 108 -8.12 -45.50 7.80
C GLU A 108 -8.05 -44.19 7.00
N VAL A 109 -6.83 -43.75 6.63
CA VAL A 109 -6.62 -42.59 5.77
C VAL A 109 -6.25 -43.07 4.37
N VAL A 110 -7.14 -42.84 3.41
CA VAL A 110 -6.95 -43.22 2.00
C VAL A 110 -6.95 -42.00 1.09
N ARG A 111 -6.44 -42.15 -0.13
CA ARG A 111 -6.66 -41.12 -1.17
C ARG A 111 -8.15 -41.02 -1.48
N ARG A 112 -8.62 -39.81 -1.72
CA ARG A 112 -10.05 -39.52 -1.86
C ARG A 112 -10.66 -40.12 -3.13
N ASN A 113 -9.88 -40.15 -4.21
CA ASN A 113 -10.27 -40.63 -5.54
C ASN A 113 -9.86 -42.09 -5.82
N GLU A 114 -9.18 -42.73 -4.87
CA GLU A 114 -9.00 -44.19 -4.88
C GLU A 114 -10.15 -44.77 -4.05
N GLU A 115 -10.79 -45.82 -4.57
CA GLU A 115 -11.89 -46.55 -3.91
C GLU A 115 -11.37 -47.28 -2.67
#